data_AF-A0A850BVM6-F1
#
_entry.id   AF-A0A850BVM6-F1
#
_cell.length_a   1.000
_cell.length_b   1.000
_cell.length_c   1.000
_cell.angle_alpha   90.00
_cell.angle_beta   90.00
_cell.angle_gamma   90.00
#
_symmetry.space_group_name_H-M   'P 1'
#
loop_
_entity.id
_entity.type
_entity.pdbx_description
1 polymer ?
#
loop_
_entity_poly.entity_id
_entity_poly.type
_entity_poly.pdbx_seq_one_letter_code
_entity_poly.pdbx_strand_id
1 'polypeptide(L)'
;MRWGLLVMNGVVLAGITWMAGTGTHTQPAKVLPSLKAGADTQFVDISALETRASLSPTSENVAALATAYLDRDQPGLASSVLERAPAAVRRSPEIAHLEARALFQRGRPREALAAAKGVQETCSSPEPGAARCSAWLSAKTARQVAFFREVVSAGIEDPRSDPAATLAAYERSAKEVRIIAMK
;
A
#
# COMPACT_ATOMS: atom_id res chain seq x y z
N MET A 1 28.01 10.48 -50.60
CA MET A 1 27.93 10.59 -49.13
C MET A 1 26.54 10.35 -48.52
N ARG A 2 25.42 10.46 -49.24
CA ARG A 2 24.06 10.29 -48.65
C ARG A 2 23.59 8.84 -48.50
N TRP A 3 24.25 7.88 -49.17
CA TRP A 3 23.84 6.47 -49.16
C TRP A 3 24.24 5.73 -47.87
N GLY A 4 25.41 6.05 -47.30
CA GLY A 4 25.86 5.46 -46.03
C GLY A 4 24.95 5.79 -44.84
N LEU A 5 24.40 7.01 -44.80
CA LEU A 5 23.44 7.43 -43.77
C LEU A 5 22.11 6.66 -43.87
N LEU A 6 21.66 6.30 -45.08
CA LEU A 6 20.44 5.52 -45.27
C LEU A 6 20.60 4.07 -44.81
N VAL A 7 21.78 3.47 -45.04
CA VAL A 7 22.08 2.11 -44.58
C VAL A 7 22.18 2.07 -43.05
N MET A 8 22.85 3.04 -42.43
CA MET A 8 22.98 3.11 -40.97
C MET A 8 21.62 3.29 -40.28
N ASN A 9 20.78 4.18 -40.79
CA ASN A 9 19.45 4.40 -40.25
C ASN A 9 18.54 3.18 -40.40
N GLY A 10 18.67 2.43 -41.51
CA GLY A 10 17.94 1.18 -41.72
C GLY A 10 18.31 0.11 -40.69
N VAL A 11 19.60 -0.05 -40.38
CA VAL A 11 20.08 -1.02 -39.39
C VAL A 11 19.62 -0.66 -37.97
N VAL A 12 19.64 0.62 -37.60
CA VAL A 12 19.17 1.08 -36.28
C VAL A 12 17.66 0.84 -36.13
N LEU A 13 16.86 1.15 -37.15
CA LEU A 13 15.40 0.93 -37.12
C LEU A 13 15.03 -0.55 -37.11
N ALA A 14 15.79 -1.40 -37.78
CA ALA A 14 15.63 -2.85 -37.71
C ALA A 14 15.97 -3.42 -36.32
N GLY A 15 17.00 -2.89 -35.66
CA GLY A 15 17.36 -3.27 -34.29
C GLY A 15 16.27 -2.91 -33.26
N ILE A 16 15.69 -1.72 -33.38
CA ILE A 16 14.62 -1.26 -32.47
C ILE A 16 13.34 -2.07 -32.68
N THR A 17 12.97 -2.37 -33.92
CA THR A 17 11.79 -3.21 -34.21
C THR A 17 11.97 -4.67 -33.76
N TRP A 18 13.19 -5.21 -33.83
CA TRP A 18 13.51 -6.55 -33.30
C TRP A 18 13.39 -6.63 -31.77
N MET A 19 13.85 -5.60 -31.04
CA MET A 19 13.69 -5.52 -29.58
C MET A 19 12.23 -5.36 -29.14
N ALA A 20 11.40 -4.67 -29.92
CA ALA A 20 9.98 -4.53 -29.61
C ALA A 20 9.17 -5.83 -29.92
N GLY A 21 9.57 -6.58 -30.94
CA GLY A 21 8.91 -7.83 -31.35
C GLY A 21 9.25 -9.04 -30.46
N THR A 22 10.41 -9.02 -29.79
CA THR A 22 10.84 -10.05 -28.83
C THR A 22 10.58 -9.61 -27.39
N GLY A 23 9.45 -8.94 -27.17
CA GLY A 23 8.92 -8.70 -25.83
C GLY A 23 8.84 -10.04 -25.10
N THR A 24 9.65 -10.18 -24.04
CA THR A 24 9.58 -11.30 -23.12
C THR A 24 8.20 -11.32 -22.52
N HIS A 25 7.30 -12.13 -23.07
CA HIS A 25 6.08 -12.51 -22.39
C HIS A 25 6.50 -13.17 -21.09
N THR A 26 6.51 -12.40 -20.00
CA THR A 26 6.50 -12.96 -18.65
C THR A 26 5.18 -13.67 -18.51
N GLN A 27 5.14 -14.96 -18.89
CA GLN A 27 4.07 -15.83 -18.46
C GLN A 27 4.05 -15.76 -16.94
N PRO A 28 2.91 -15.48 -16.29
CA PRO A 28 2.83 -15.57 -14.85
C PRO A 28 3.22 -17.00 -14.50
N ALA A 29 4.34 -17.14 -13.78
CA ALA A 29 4.77 -18.42 -13.24
C ALA A 29 3.61 -18.94 -12.40
N LYS A 30 2.90 -19.93 -12.93
CA LYS A 30 1.78 -20.61 -12.26
C LYS A 30 2.38 -21.52 -11.19
N VAL A 31 2.91 -20.92 -10.13
CA VAL A 31 3.57 -21.61 -9.01
C VAL A 31 2.65 -21.62 -7.80
N LEU A 32 1.40 -22.03 -7.98
CA LEU A 32 0.60 -22.62 -6.90
C LEU A 32 -0.36 -23.64 -7.53
N PRO A 33 -0.49 -24.85 -6.96
CA PRO A 33 -1.64 -25.70 -7.25
C PRO A 33 -2.90 -24.88 -6.96
N SER A 34 -3.85 -24.87 -7.89
CA SER A 34 -5.19 -24.40 -7.61
C SER A 34 -5.76 -25.25 -6.49
N LEU A 35 -5.57 -24.82 -5.23
CA LEU A 35 -6.49 -25.14 -4.16
C LEU A 35 -7.85 -24.80 -4.72
N LYS A 36 -8.68 -25.83 -4.91
CA LYS A 36 -10.11 -25.70 -5.20
C LYS A 36 -10.59 -24.44 -4.50
N ALA A 37 -11.00 -23.45 -5.29
CA ALA A 37 -11.70 -22.30 -4.79
C ALA A 37 -12.84 -22.83 -3.93
N GLY A 38 -12.65 -22.76 -2.60
CA GLY A 38 -13.77 -22.85 -1.69
C GLY A 38 -14.74 -21.77 -2.14
N ALA A 39 -16.00 -22.15 -2.28
CA ALA A 39 -17.07 -21.37 -2.87
C ALA A 39 -17.47 -20.12 -2.03
N ASP A 40 -16.50 -19.39 -1.51
CA ASP A 40 -16.69 -18.25 -0.59
C ASP A 40 -15.66 -17.13 -0.74
N THR A 41 -14.69 -17.23 -1.67
CA THR A 41 -13.89 -16.05 -2.04
C THR A 41 -14.70 -15.15 -2.98
N GLN A 42 -15.48 -14.24 -2.39
CA GLN A 42 -16.03 -13.09 -3.11
C GLN A 42 -14.88 -12.36 -3.83
N PHE A 43 -14.85 -12.45 -5.16
CA PHE A 43 -13.99 -11.60 -5.96
C PHE A 43 -14.44 -10.15 -5.74
N VAL A 44 -13.62 -9.35 -5.06
CA VAL A 44 -13.90 -7.92 -4.89
C VAL A 44 -13.83 -7.27 -6.28
N ASP A 45 -14.98 -6.82 -6.78
CA ASP A 45 -15.08 -6.08 -8.04
C ASP A 45 -14.49 -4.67 -7.88
N ILE A 46 -13.27 -4.49 -8.40
CA ILE A 46 -12.55 -3.21 -8.37
C ILE A 46 -13.28 -2.14 -9.18
N SER A 47 -13.84 -2.49 -10.33
CA SER A 47 -14.53 -1.51 -11.20
C SER A 47 -15.75 -0.92 -10.49
N ALA A 48 -16.49 -1.75 -9.76
CA ALA A 48 -17.59 -1.30 -8.93
C ALA A 48 -17.13 -0.39 -7.77
N LEU A 49 -15.96 -0.63 -7.18
CA LEU A 49 -15.37 0.24 -6.16
C LEU A 49 -14.89 1.58 -6.74
N GLU A 50 -14.22 1.55 -7.88
CA GLU A 50 -13.76 2.75 -8.61
C GLU A 50 -14.94 3.64 -8.97
N THR A 51 -16.01 3.04 -9.50
CA THR A 51 -17.25 3.76 -9.85
C THR A 51 -17.87 4.40 -8.61
N ARG A 52 -18.01 3.66 -7.50
CA ARG A 52 -18.58 4.19 -6.25
C ARG A 52 -17.76 5.32 -5.66
N ALA A 53 -16.43 5.15 -5.58
CA ALA A 53 -15.54 6.18 -5.05
C ALA A 53 -15.51 7.44 -5.93
N SER A 54 -15.68 7.29 -7.25
CA SER A 54 -15.74 8.42 -8.19
C SER A 54 -17.06 9.19 -8.09
N LEU A 55 -18.19 8.48 -7.98
CA LEU A 55 -19.52 9.10 -7.91
C LEU A 55 -19.83 9.68 -6.54
N SER A 56 -19.35 9.04 -5.47
CA SER A 56 -19.60 9.43 -4.08
C SER A 56 -18.33 9.21 -3.25
N PRO A 57 -17.40 10.19 -3.23
CA PRO A 57 -16.15 10.07 -2.50
C PRO A 57 -16.37 10.29 -1.01
N THR A 58 -16.98 9.32 -0.33
CA THR A 58 -17.06 9.25 1.13
C THR A 58 -15.80 8.62 1.71
N SER A 59 -15.55 8.78 3.01
CA SER A 59 -14.42 8.10 3.66
C SER A 59 -14.48 6.58 3.51
N GLU A 60 -15.68 6.01 3.61
CA GLU A 60 -15.91 4.58 3.44
C GLU A 60 -15.58 4.10 2.02
N ASN A 61 -16.09 4.77 0.98
CA ASN A 61 -15.86 4.37 -0.40
C ASN A 61 -14.39 4.50 -0.80
N VAL A 62 -13.73 5.59 -0.39
CA VAL A 62 -12.31 5.81 -0.63
C VAL A 62 -11.46 4.79 0.13
N ALA A 63 -11.78 4.51 1.40
CA ALA A 63 -11.07 3.51 2.21
C ALA A 63 -11.21 2.09 1.64
N ALA A 64 -12.40 1.73 1.16
CA ALA A 64 -12.65 0.43 0.54
C ALA A 64 -11.84 0.25 -0.74
N LEU A 65 -11.81 1.26 -1.63
CA LEU A 65 -11.02 1.22 -2.86
C LEU A 65 -9.52 1.18 -2.56
N ALA A 66 -9.03 2.05 -1.68
CA ALA A 66 -7.62 2.08 -1.29
C ALA A 66 -7.17 0.76 -0.65
N THR A 67 -8.00 0.17 0.22
CA THR A 67 -7.74 -1.16 0.80
C THR A 67 -7.66 -2.23 -0.29
N ALA A 68 -8.59 -2.23 -1.24
CA ALA A 68 -8.61 -3.19 -2.32
C ALA A 68 -7.39 -3.10 -3.26
N TYR A 69 -6.80 -1.91 -3.43
CA TYR A 69 -5.52 -1.72 -4.12
C TYR A 69 -4.33 -2.18 -3.28
N LEU A 70 -4.30 -1.87 -1.98
CA LEU A 70 -3.22 -2.31 -1.08
C LEU A 70 -3.16 -3.84 -0.95
N ASP A 71 -4.32 -4.50 -0.93
CA ASP A 71 -4.42 -5.95 -0.85
C ASP A 71 -4.05 -6.64 -2.17
N ARG A 72 -3.93 -5.87 -3.27
CA ARG A 72 -3.45 -6.31 -4.58
C ARG A 72 -2.01 -5.86 -4.87
N ASP A 73 -1.27 -5.43 -3.85
CA ASP A 73 0.10 -4.92 -3.97
C ASP A 73 0.24 -3.71 -4.94
N GLN A 74 -0.80 -2.88 -5.03
CA GLN A 74 -0.85 -1.66 -5.85
C GLN A 74 -0.81 -0.38 -4.99
N PRO A 75 0.25 -0.15 -4.18
CA PRO A 75 0.26 0.96 -3.23
C PRO A 75 0.36 2.34 -3.89
N GLY A 76 0.84 2.41 -5.15
CA GLY A 76 0.82 3.64 -5.94
C GLY A 76 -0.60 4.09 -6.27
N LEU A 77 -1.48 3.17 -6.66
CA LEU A 77 -2.88 3.47 -6.93
C LEU A 77 -3.62 3.80 -5.63
N ALA A 78 -3.37 3.06 -4.56
CA ALA A 78 -3.90 3.39 -3.23
C ALA A 78 -3.50 4.81 -2.81
N SER A 79 -2.22 5.19 -2.92
CA SER A 79 -1.76 6.55 -2.62
C SER A 79 -2.47 7.60 -3.47
N SER A 80 -2.60 7.33 -4.78
CA SER A 80 -3.23 8.29 -5.70
C SER A 80 -4.71 8.55 -5.37
N VAL A 81 -5.44 7.54 -4.92
CA VAL A 81 -6.85 7.67 -4.50
C VAL A 81 -6.95 8.43 -3.18
N LEU A 82 -6.07 8.13 -2.22
CA LEU A 82 -6.06 8.81 -0.92
C LEU A 82 -5.68 10.29 -1.06
N GLU A 83 -4.68 10.61 -1.90
CA GLU A 83 -4.20 11.98 -2.15
C GLU A 83 -5.25 12.85 -2.87
N ARG A 84 -6.00 12.26 -3.83
CA ARG A 84 -7.04 12.95 -4.61
C ARG A 84 -8.38 13.05 -3.89
N ALA A 85 -8.57 12.35 -2.77
CA ALA A 85 -9.83 12.42 -2.02
C ALA A 85 -10.13 13.86 -1.55
N PRO A 86 -11.40 14.24 -1.41
CA PRO A 86 -11.78 15.56 -0.90
C PRO A 86 -11.13 15.86 0.45
N ALA A 87 -10.82 17.14 0.73
CA ALA A 87 -10.15 17.54 1.97
C ALA A 87 -10.90 17.14 3.25
N ALA A 88 -12.23 17.06 3.20
CA ALA A 88 -13.04 16.54 4.30
C ALA A 88 -12.77 15.04 4.57
N VAL A 89 -12.59 14.25 3.51
CA VAL A 89 -12.30 12.81 3.59
C VAL A 89 -10.86 12.57 4.04
N ARG A 90 -9.89 13.31 3.52
CA ARG A 90 -8.47 13.17 3.90
C ARG A 90 -8.20 13.43 5.38
N ARG A 91 -9.03 14.25 6.03
CA ARG A 91 -8.95 14.50 7.48
C ARG A 91 -9.48 13.34 8.32
N SER A 92 -10.09 12.32 7.71
CA SER A 92 -10.52 11.12 8.45
C SER A 92 -9.32 10.32 8.94
N PRO A 93 -9.28 9.94 10.24
CA PRO A 93 -8.22 9.08 10.79
C PRO A 93 -8.07 7.75 10.06
N GLU A 94 -9.15 7.20 9.50
CA GLU A 94 -9.13 5.96 8.73
C GLU A 94 -8.35 6.10 7.42
N ILE A 95 -8.51 7.25 6.76
CA ILE A 95 -7.80 7.56 5.50
C ILE A 95 -6.31 7.76 5.76
N ALA A 96 -5.96 8.50 6.82
CA ALA A 96 -4.57 8.68 7.23
C ALA A 96 -3.91 7.35 7.68
N HIS A 97 -4.67 6.42 8.28
CA HIS A 97 -4.17 5.08 8.60
C HIS A 97 -3.80 4.27 7.34
N LEU A 98 -4.65 4.34 6.31
CA LEU A 98 -4.39 3.69 5.02
C LEU A 98 -3.23 4.35 4.26
N GLU A 99 -3.10 5.68 4.37
CA GLU A 99 -1.96 6.42 3.81
C GLU A 99 -0.64 5.94 4.43
N ALA A 100 -0.58 5.79 5.76
CA ALA A 100 0.59 5.22 6.43
C ALA A 100 0.93 3.81 5.91
N ARG A 101 -0.08 2.96 5.65
CA ARG A 101 0.13 1.62 5.06
C ARG A 101 0.65 1.72 3.61
N ALA A 102 0.10 2.63 2.81
CA ALA A 102 0.52 2.84 1.43
C ALA A 102 1.97 3.37 1.34
N LEU A 103 2.33 4.33 2.20
CA LEU A 103 3.70 4.85 2.30
C LEU A 103 4.70 3.75 2.63
N PHE A 104 4.36 2.88 3.58
CA PHE A 104 5.21 1.76 3.95
C PHE A 104 5.45 0.80 2.78
N GLN A 105 4.39 0.38 2.08
CA GLN A 105 4.50 -0.50 0.91
C GLN A 105 5.24 0.14 -0.28
N ARG A 106 5.41 1.47 -0.28
CA ARG A 106 6.20 2.23 -1.27
C ARG A 106 7.66 2.43 -0.85
N GLY A 107 8.11 1.79 0.24
CA GLY A 107 9.49 1.97 0.72
C GLY A 107 9.73 3.32 1.38
N ARG A 108 8.72 3.90 2.04
CA ARG A 108 8.84 5.17 2.79
C ARG A 108 8.56 4.96 4.29
N PRO A 109 9.34 4.13 5.00
CA PRO A 109 9.04 3.70 6.36
C PRO A 109 9.07 4.85 7.38
N ARG A 110 9.96 5.84 7.21
CA ARG A 110 10.01 7.02 8.10
C ARG A 110 8.73 7.86 8.02
N GLU A 111 8.23 8.07 6.82
CA GLU A 111 7.01 8.84 6.59
C GLU A 111 5.77 8.06 7.00
N ALA A 112 5.76 6.76 6.73
CA ALA A 112 4.74 5.85 7.22
C ALA A 112 4.64 5.89 8.76
N LEU A 113 5.77 5.90 9.46
CA LEU A 113 5.82 6.04 10.92
C LEU A 113 5.27 7.39 11.38
N ALA A 114 5.64 8.49 10.73
CA ALA A 114 5.14 9.82 11.06
C ALA A 114 3.62 9.90 10.89
N ALA A 115 3.09 9.42 9.75
CA ALA A 115 1.65 9.37 9.49
C ALA A 115 0.91 8.51 10.52
N ALA A 116 1.41 7.30 10.82
CA ALA A 116 0.80 6.42 11.82
C ALA A 116 0.79 7.03 13.23
N LYS A 117 1.85 7.75 13.62
CA LYS A 117 1.89 8.48 14.89
C LYS A 117 0.85 9.60 14.95
N GLY A 118 0.67 10.35 13.87
CA GLY A 118 -0.37 11.39 13.78
C GLY A 118 -1.77 10.82 13.97
N VAL A 119 -2.05 9.65 13.38
CA VAL A 119 -3.32 8.93 13.62
C VAL A 119 -3.45 8.48 15.08
N GLN A 120 -2.39 7.91 15.66
CA GLN A 120 -2.39 7.47 17.06
C GLN A 120 -2.69 8.63 18.03
N GLU A 121 -2.06 9.79 17.81
CA GLU A 121 -2.27 11.00 18.60
C GLU A 121 -3.70 11.51 18.45
N THR A 122 -4.21 11.62 17.22
CA THR A 122 -5.59 12.01 16.93
C THR A 122 -6.60 11.10 17.63
N CYS A 123 -6.34 9.79 17.66
CA CYS A 123 -7.21 8.82 18.32
C CYS A 123 -7.10 8.85 19.85
N SER A 124 -5.94 9.21 20.41
CA SER A 124 -5.73 9.27 21.86
C SER A 124 -6.24 10.56 22.48
N SER A 125 -6.17 11.66 21.74
CA SER A 125 -6.53 13.01 22.15
C SER A 125 -7.50 13.65 21.13
N PRO A 126 -8.75 13.16 21.04
CA PRO A 126 -9.70 13.70 20.07
C PRO A 126 -10.03 15.16 20.41
N GLU A 127 -10.07 16.02 19.38
CA GLU A 127 -10.49 17.41 19.56
C GLU A 127 -11.93 17.51 20.10
N PRO A 128 -12.27 18.57 20.85
CA PRO A 128 -13.62 18.81 21.31
C PRO A 128 -14.61 18.86 20.14
N GLY A 129 -15.60 17.96 20.13
CA GLY A 129 -16.60 17.86 19.07
C GLY A 129 -16.23 16.94 17.89
N ALA A 130 -15.02 16.37 17.88
CA ALA A 130 -14.64 15.34 16.91
C ALA A 130 -15.19 13.95 17.33
N ALA A 131 -15.53 13.13 16.34
CA ALA A 131 -15.88 11.73 16.58
C ALA A 131 -14.65 10.97 17.08
N ARG A 132 -14.80 10.19 18.15
CA ARG A 132 -13.73 9.31 18.64
C ARG A 132 -13.41 8.23 17.62
N CYS A 133 -12.12 7.87 17.50
CA CYS A 133 -11.73 6.71 16.72
C CYS A 133 -12.38 5.44 17.26
N SER A 134 -12.67 4.50 16.37
CA SER A 134 -13.10 3.16 16.80
C SER A 134 -11.99 2.48 17.60
N ALA A 135 -12.37 1.61 18.55
CA ALA A 135 -11.41 0.83 19.32
C ALA A 135 -10.51 -0.03 18.40
N TRP A 136 -11.09 -0.55 17.33
CA TRP A 136 -10.36 -1.30 16.31
C TRP A 136 -9.30 -0.46 15.60
N LEU A 137 -9.65 0.75 15.14
CA LEU A 137 -8.69 1.63 14.46
C LEU A 137 -7.55 2.05 15.38
N SER A 138 -7.87 2.34 16.65
CA SER A 138 -6.90 2.69 17.67
C SER A 138 -5.90 1.55 17.91
N ALA A 139 -6.41 0.32 18.08
CA ALA A 139 -5.58 -0.87 18.27
C ALA A 139 -4.72 -1.18 17.04
N LYS A 140 -5.29 -1.09 15.83
CA LYS A 140 -4.57 -1.35 14.57
C LYS A 140 -3.46 -0.32 14.34
N THR A 141 -3.73 0.94 14.63
CA THR A 141 -2.74 2.02 14.52
C THR A 141 -1.63 1.85 15.55
N ALA A 142 -1.93 1.48 16.80
CA ALA A 142 -0.91 1.22 17.81
C ALA A 142 0.06 0.10 17.39
N ARG A 143 -0.47 -0.99 16.83
CA ARG A 143 0.36 -2.08 16.27
C ARG A 143 1.21 -1.61 15.09
N GLN A 144 0.62 -0.82 14.20
CA GLN A 144 1.33 -0.27 13.04
C GLN A 144 2.48 0.65 13.46
N VAL A 145 2.27 1.52 14.46
CA VAL A 145 3.31 2.39 15.01
C VAL A 145 4.45 1.56 15.63
N ALA A 146 4.13 0.54 16.43
CA ALA A 146 5.14 -0.33 17.03
C ALA A 146 5.99 -1.02 15.94
N PHE A 147 5.35 -1.57 14.91
CA PHE A 147 6.03 -2.21 13.81
C PHE A 147 6.91 -1.24 13.01
N PHE A 148 6.36 -0.09 12.59
CA PHE A 148 7.13 0.88 11.81
C PHE A 148 8.30 1.47 12.59
N ARG A 149 8.16 1.61 13.92
CA ARG A 149 9.26 2.02 14.79
C ARG A 149 10.42 1.03 14.74
N GLU A 150 10.13 -0.27 14.80
CA GLU A 150 11.16 -1.33 14.69
C GLU A 150 11.82 -1.39 13.31
N VAL A 151 11.07 -1.14 12.24
CA VAL A 151 11.62 -1.07 10.89
C VAL A 151 12.59 0.11 10.76
N VAL A 152 12.17 1.29 11.23
CA VAL A 152 12.99 2.51 11.18
C VAL A 152 14.20 2.42 12.10
N SER A 153 14.06 1.84 13.31
CA SER A 153 15.18 1.66 14.25
C SER A 153 16.23 0.68 13.73
N ALA A 154 15.81 -0.32 12.95
CA ALA A 154 16.70 -1.26 12.28
C ALA A 154 17.38 -0.68 11.03
N GLY A 155 17.08 0.57 10.63
CA GLY A 155 17.67 1.21 9.45
C GLY A 155 17.19 0.62 8.12
N ILE A 156 16.04 -0.05 8.10
CA ILE A 156 15.46 -0.63 6.89
C ILE A 156 14.82 0.51 6.08
N GLU A 157 15.40 0.82 4.92
CA GLU A 157 14.90 1.86 4.01
C GLU A 157 13.78 1.35 3.09
N ASP A 158 13.94 0.15 2.50
CA ASP A 158 12.90 -0.51 1.71
C ASP A 158 12.56 -1.89 2.29
N PRO A 159 11.35 -2.08 2.86
CA PRO A 159 10.91 -3.37 3.39
C PRO A 159 10.89 -4.51 2.35
N ARG A 160 10.81 -4.19 1.06
CA ARG A 160 10.82 -5.19 -0.03
C ARG A 160 12.22 -5.62 -0.44
N SER A 161 13.25 -4.81 -0.21
CA SER A 161 14.63 -5.17 -0.53
C SER A 161 15.23 -6.15 0.48
N ASP A 162 14.77 -6.13 1.73
CA ASP A 162 15.19 -7.05 2.78
C ASP A 162 13.96 -7.59 3.57
N PRO A 163 13.29 -8.63 3.03
CA PRO A 163 12.12 -9.21 3.67
C PRO A 163 12.47 -9.94 4.98
N ALA A 164 13.70 -10.44 5.13
CA ALA A 164 14.13 -11.14 6.34
C ALA A 164 14.33 -10.17 7.51
N ALA A 165 14.98 -9.03 7.27
CA ALA A 165 15.10 -7.98 8.28
C ALA A 165 13.73 -7.38 8.64
N THR A 166 12.85 -7.21 7.66
CA THR A 166 11.47 -6.72 7.89
C THR A 166 10.68 -7.69 8.76
N LEU A 167 10.79 -9.00 8.51
CA LEU A 167 10.16 -10.03 9.34
C LEU A 167 10.72 -9.99 10.77
N ALA A 168 12.04 -9.88 10.94
CA ALA A 168 12.65 -9.77 12.26
C ALA A 168 12.18 -8.52 13.02
N ALA A 169 12.00 -7.38 12.33
CA ALA A 169 11.41 -6.17 12.91
C ALA A 169 9.95 -6.38 13.33
N TYR A 170 9.15 -7.09 12.51
CA TYR A 170 7.79 -7.46 12.87
C TYR A 170 7.75 -8.31 14.16
N GLU A 171 8.58 -9.36 14.24
CA GLU A 171 8.64 -10.22 15.42
C GLU A 171 9.03 -9.48 16.69
N ARG A 172 10.00 -8.55 16.62
CA ARG A 172 10.37 -7.69 17.76
C ARG A 172 9.20 -6.81 18.19
N SER A 173 8.52 -6.18 17.23
CA SER A 173 7.37 -5.32 17.53
C SER A 173 6.20 -6.07 18.18
N ALA A 174 6.02 -7.36 17.84
CA ALA A 174 4.97 -8.20 18.41
C ALA A 174 5.29 -8.67 19.84
N LYS A 175 6.58 -8.85 20.18
CA LYS A 175 7.02 -9.27 21.52
C LYS A 175 6.77 -8.23 22.61
N GLU A 176 6.61 -6.95 22.26
CA GLU A 176 6.33 -5.88 23.22
C GLU A 176 4.86 -5.85 23.70
N VAL A 177 3.96 -6.62 23.10
CA VAL A 177 2.55 -6.70 23.56
C VAL A 177 2.46 -7.58 24.80
N ARG A 178 2.75 -7.01 25.98
CA ARG A 178 2.39 -7.63 27.27
C ARG A 178 0.88 -7.75 27.36
N ILE A 179 0.36 -8.98 27.34
CA ILE A 179 -1.02 -9.26 27.73
C ILE A 179 -1.08 -9.04 29.24
N ILE A 180 -1.54 -7.85 29.66
CA ILE A 180 -1.88 -7.61 31.06
C ILE A 180 -3.22 -8.30 31.29
N ALA A 181 -3.20 -9.44 31.97
CA ALA A 181 -4.44 -10.06 32.45
C ALA A 181 -5.11 -9.09 33.43
N MET A 182 -6.26 -8.53 33.06
CA MET A 182 -7.10 -7.79 33.99
C MET A 182 -7.76 -8.81 34.93
N LYS A 183 -7.56 -8.62 36.24
CA LYS A 183 -8.17 -9.41 37.32
C LYS A 183 -9.41 -8.71 37.84
#